data_AF-A0A9P9N129-F1
#
_entry.id   AF-A0A9P9N129-F1
#
_cell.length_a   1.000
_cell.length_b   1.000
_cell.length_c   1.000
_cell.angle_alpha   90.00
_cell.angle_beta   90.00
_cell.angle_gamma   90.00
#
_symmetry.space_group_name_H-M   'P 1'
#
loop_
_entity.id
_entity.type
_entity.pdbx_description
1 polymer ?
#
loop_
_entity_poly.entity_id
_entity_poly.type
_entity_poly.pdbx_seq_one_letter_code
_entity_poly.pdbx_strand_id
1 'polypeptide(L)'
;MGNDITFEEYLALSRITFEWADSYDSKQFDRLAAILGPSVTLDYSDAFGQKPITMTRAAFMKLSDNPNRLGGIVDCIHHIGGSKYDRTGPDSVTGFHQVRSSRLIKTSQNRQINTCMSQGGEYI
;
A
#
# COMPACT_ATOMS: atom_id res chain seq x y z
N MET A 1 -2.84 31.91 -3.47
CA MET A 1 -2.90 30.84 -4.48
C MET A 1 -2.96 29.54 -3.72
N GLY A 2 -3.89 28.66 -4.08
CA GLY A 2 -4.31 27.52 -3.26
C GLY A 2 -3.14 26.62 -2.89
N ASN A 3 -3.21 26.04 -1.68
CA ASN A 3 -2.25 25.09 -1.13
C ASN A 3 -2.35 23.73 -1.84
N ASP A 4 -2.77 23.71 -3.10
CA ASP A 4 -3.08 22.51 -3.86
C ASP A 4 -1.78 21.88 -4.38
N ILE A 5 -1.84 20.60 -4.69
CA ILE A 5 -0.71 19.92 -5.32
C ILE A 5 -0.54 20.39 -6.77
N THR A 6 0.70 20.43 -7.25
CA THR A 6 0.97 20.71 -8.67
C THR A 6 0.62 19.49 -9.52
N PHE A 7 0.54 19.70 -10.83
CA PHE A 7 0.29 18.60 -11.75
C PHE A 7 1.44 17.59 -11.76
N GLU A 8 2.68 18.04 -11.64
CA GLU A 8 3.87 17.18 -11.55
C GLU A 8 3.82 16.30 -10.30
N GLU A 9 3.43 16.85 -9.16
CA GLU A 9 3.23 16.09 -7.93
C GLU A 9 2.10 15.07 -8.09
N TYR A 10 0.97 15.47 -8.69
CA TYR A 10 -0.11 14.53 -9.00
C TYR A 10 0.39 13.35 -9.85
N LEU A 11 1.17 13.62 -10.90
CA LEU A 11 1.75 12.56 -11.74
C LEU A 11 2.69 11.65 -10.95
N ALA A 12 3.52 12.21 -10.07
CA ALA A 12 4.44 11.44 -9.25
C ALA A 12 3.69 10.55 -8.25
N LEU A 13 2.72 11.12 -7.52
CA LEU A 13 1.90 10.41 -6.54
C LEU A 13 1.07 9.32 -7.20
N SER A 14 0.44 9.61 -8.34
CA SER A 14 -0.30 8.61 -9.10
C SER A 14 0.57 7.44 -9.54
N ARG A 15 1.82 7.69 -9.92
CA ARG A 15 2.78 6.63 -10.26
C ARG A 15 3.18 5.83 -9.05
N ILE A 16 3.49 6.48 -7.92
CA ILE A 16 3.84 5.81 -6.67
C ILE A 16 2.72 4.90 -6.20
N THR A 17 1.46 5.36 -6.22
CA THR A 17 0.29 4.56 -5.86
C THR A 17 0.14 3.33 -6.77
N PHE A 18 0.34 3.49 -8.09
CA PHE A 18 0.30 2.38 -9.03
C PHE A 18 1.42 1.36 -8.77
N GLU A 19 2.66 1.85 -8.67
CA GLU A 19 3.83 1.00 -8.41
C GLU A 19 3.71 0.26 -7.08
N TRP A 20 3.14 0.90 -6.05
CA TRP A 20 2.87 0.26 -4.77
C TRP A 20 1.92 -0.93 -4.93
N ALA A 21 0.76 -0.73 -5.57
CA ALA A 21 -0.26 -1.76 -5.73
C ALA A 21 0.24 -2.93 -6.60
N ASP A 22 0.79 -2.60 -7.78
CA ASP A 22 1.25 -3.60 -8.75
C ASP A 22 2.48 -4.37 -8.26
N SER A 23 3.35 -3.75 -7.45
CA SER A 23 4.50 -4.45 -6.86
C SER A 23 4.06 -5.54 -5.89
N TYR A 24 3.00 -5.31 -5.10
CA TYR A 24 2.42 -6.36 -4.25
C TYR A 24 1.81 -7.48 -5.07
N ASP A 25 0.99 -7.13 -6.05
CA ASP A 25 0.23 -8.10 -6.85
C ASP A 25 1.15 -8.97 -7.72
N SER A 26 2.19 -8.37 -8.30
CA SER A 26 3.20 -9.06 -9.12
C SER A 26 4.37 -9.63 -8.33
N LYS A 27 4.40 -9.45 -6.99
CA LYS A 27 5.49 -9.87 -6.09
C LYS A 27 6.87 -9.31 -6.49
N GLN A 28 6.90 -8.13 -7.10
CA GLN A 28 8.13 -7.45 -7.48
C GLN A 28 8.60 -6.52 -6.36
N PHE A 29 9.15 -7.10 -5.29
CA PHE A 29 9.52 -6.36 -4.08
C PHE A 29 10.67 -5.36 -4.29
N ASP A 30 11.53 -5.55 -5.30
CA ASP A 30 12.55 -4.56 -5.66
C ASP A 30 11.92 -3.26 -6.19
N ARG A 31 10.81 -3.36 -6.94
CA ARG A 31 10.03 -2.19 -7.39
C ARG A 31 9.38 -1.47 -6.21
N LEU A 32 8.81 -2.22 -5.26
CA LEU A 32 8.27 -1.66 -4.03
C LEU A 32 9.36 -0.92 -3.23
N ALA A 33 10.54 -1.51 -3.06
CA ALA A 33 11.64 -0.89 -2.32
C ALA A 33 12.11 0.45 -2.93
N ALA A 34 12.03 0.59 -4.26
CA ALA A 34 12.46 1.78 -4.98
C ALA A 34 11.59 3.03 -4.73
N ILE A 35 10.31 2.83 -4.40
CA ILE A 35 9.36 3.93 -4.17
C ILE A 35 9.18 4.32 -2.70
N LEU A 36 9.72 3.53 -1.77
CA LEU A 36 9.55 3.77 -0.34
C LEU A 36 10.55 4.80 0.21
N GLY A 37 10.03 5.65 1.09
CA GLY A 37 10.84 6.48 1.98
C GLY A 37 11.71 5.67 2.95
N PRO A 38 12.62 6.31 3.69
CA PRO A 38 13.55 5.64 4.60
C PRO A 38 12.85 4.94 5.78
N SER A 39 11.68 5.45 6.18
CA SER A 39 10.83 4.90 7.22
C SER A 39 9.38 4.83 6.74
N VAL A 40 8.64 3.83 7.21
CA VAL A 40 7.22 3.61 6.91
C VAL A 40 6.46 3.54 8.22
N THR A 41 5.32 4.21 8.29
CA THR A 41 4.40 4.13 9.43
C THR A 41 3.16 3.38 8.99
N LEU A 42 2.84 2.30 9.70
CA LEU A 42 1.59 1.55 9.51
C LEU A 42 0.63 1.91 10.64
N ASP A 43 -0.53 2.43 10.27
CA ASP A 43 -1.60 2.73 11.20
C ASP A 43 -2.76 1.75 10.99
N TYR A 44 -2.91 0.86 11.97
CA TYR A 44 -3.94 -0.17 12.02
C TYR A 44 -4.92 0.06 13.18
N SER A 45 -4.96 1.28 13.73
CA SER A 45 -5.79 1.65 14.87
C SER A 45 -7.28 1.43 14.60
N ASP A 46 -7.78 1.89 13.46
CA ASP A 46 -9.21 1.74 13.12
C ASP A 46 -9.61 0.29 12.88
N ALA A 47 -8.74 -0.52 12.27
CA ALA A 47 -9.06 -1.90 11.93
C ALA A 47 -8.90 -2.88 13.11
N PHE A 48 -7.90 -2.64 13.98
CA PHE A 48 -7.46 -3.62 14.98
C PHE A 48 -7.22 -3.03 16.38
N GLY A 49 -7.48 -1.74 16.60
CA GLY A 49 -7.21 -1.05 17.87
C GLY A 49 -5.72 -0.94 18.22
N GLN A 50 -4.83 -1.13 17.24
CA GLN A 50 -3.38 -1.12 17.43
C GLN A 50 -2.82 0.31 17.39
N LYS A 51 -1.72 0.55 18.09
CA LYS A 51 -1.00 1.82 17.96
C LYS A 51 -0.25 1.87 16.62
N PRO A 52 -0.09 3.05 16.00
CA PRO A 52 0.75 3.21 14.82
C PRO A 52 2.17 2.68 15.07
N ILE A 53 2.73 2.00 14.07
CA ILE A 53 4.07 1.41 14.13
C ILE A 53 4.93 2.06 13.05
N THR A 54 5.99 2.75 13.47
CA THR A 54 7.03 3.25 12.55
C THR A 54 8.19 2.28 12.50
N MET A 55 8.62 1.92 11.30
CA MET A 55 9.75 1.01 11.08
C MET A 55 10.63 1.48 9.93
N THR A 56 11.85 0.94 9.85
CA THR A 56 12.74 1.23 8.73
C THR A 56 12.23 0.58 7.44
N ARG A 57 12.59 1.15 6.28
CA ARG A 57 12.32 0.52 4.97
C ARG A 57 12.72 -0.95 4.93
N ALA A 58 13.90 -1.28 5.47
CA ALA A 58 14.38 -2.67 5.49
C ALA A 58 13.50 -3.60 6.35
N ALA A 59 12.98 -3.11 7.48
CA ALA A 59 12.06 -3.87 8.32
C ALA A 59 10.70 -4.05 7.63
N PHE A 60 10.21 -3.01 6.96
CA PHE A 60 8.98 -3.08 6.17
C PHE A 60 9.09 -4.08 5.02
N MET A 61 10.20 -4.07 4.26
CA MET A 61 10.39 -5.01 3.16
C MET A 61 10.37 -6.47 3.62
N LYS A 62 11.00 -6.80 4.77
CA LYS A 62 10.95 -8.14 5.38
C LYS A 62 9.53 -8.59 5.78
N LEU A 63 8.65 -7.63 6.08
CA LEU A 63 7.25 -7.90 6.35
C LEU A 63 6.50 -8.21 5.04
N SER A 64 6.73 -7.40 4.01
CA SER A 64 6.08 -7.48 2.70
C SER A 64 6.46 -8.74 1.92
N ASP A 65 7.75 -9.11 1.89
CA ASP A 65 8.27 -10.24 1.12
C ASP A 65 8.20 -11.60 1.84
N ASN A 66 7.53 -11.65 3.00
CA ASN A 66 7.47 -12.85 3.82
C ASN A 66 6.84 -14.03 3.03
N PRO A 67 7.56 -15.15 2.83
CA PRO A 67 7.09 -16.27 2.00
C PRO A 67 5.86 -16.96 2.57
N ASN A 68 5.63 -16.85 3.88
CA ASN A 68 4.43 -17.37 4.55
C ASN A 68 3.22 -16.43 4.43
N ARG A 69 3.34 -15.33 3.68
CA ARG A 69 2.29 -14.34 3.41
C ARG A 69 2.34 -13.88 1.95
N LEU A 70 2.39 -12.57 1.70
CA LEU A 70 2.37 -11.95 0.37
C LEU A 70 3.56 -12.37 -0.49
N GLY A 71 4.72 -12.63 0.11
CA GLY A 71 5.90 -13.10 -0.62
C GLY A 71 5.78 -14.51 -1.21
N GLY A 72 4.79 -15.32 -0.79
CA GLY A 72 4.67 -16.69 -1.27
C GLY A 72 3.23 -17.14 -1.43
N ILE A 73 2.61 -17.59 -0.34
CA ILE A 73 1.34 -18.32 -0.36
C ILE A 73 0.10 -17.48 -0.69
N VAL A 74 0.19 -16.15 -0.64
CA VAL A 74 -0.93 -15.26 -0.95
C VAL A 74 -0.76 -14.65 -2.33
N ASP A 75 -1.76 -14.80 -3.19
CA ASP A 75 -1.94 -13.94 -4.37
C ASP A 75 -2.93 -12.84 -4.01
N CYS A 76 -2.70 -11.63 -4.49
CA CYS A 76 -3.56 -10.48 -4.23
C CYS A 76 -3.83 -9.66 -5.49
N ILE A 77 -4.89 -8.87 -5.42
CA ILE A 77 -5.18 -7.76 -6.34
C ILE A 77 -5.51 -6.55 -5.48
N HIS A 78 -4.74 -5.47 -5.58
CA HIS A 78 -4.98 -4.18 -4.94
C HIS A 78 -5.55 -3.20 -5.98
N HIS A 79 -6.86 -3.27 -6.21
CA HIS A 79 -7.49 -2.39 -7.19
C HIS A 79 -7.75 -1.00 -6.58
N ILE A 80 -7.02 -0.01 -7.12
CA ILE A 80 -7.14 1.40 -6.75
C ILE A 80 -8.18 2.09 -7.64
N GLY A 81 -9.25 2.58 -7.04
CA GLY A 81 -10.31 3.35 -7.70
C GLY A 81 -10.06 4.86 -7.64
N GLY A 82 -11.11 5.61 -7.31
CA GLY A 82 -11.01 7.07 -7.17
C GLY A 82 -9.94 7.47 -6.16
N SER A 83 -9.09 8.41 -6.56
CA SER A 83 -8.01 8.94 -5.72
C SER A 83 -8.08 10.47 -5.66
N LYS A 84 -7.87 11.03 -4.47
CA LYS A 84 -7.64 12.48 -4.27
C LYS A 84 -6.40 12.70 -3.42
N TYR A 85 -5.81 13.87 -3.52
CA TYR A 85 -4.57 14.21 -2.84
C TYR A 85 -4.68 15.60 -2.22
N ASP A 86 -4.34 15.69 -0.94
CA ASP A 86 -4.37 16.95 -0.21
C ASP A 86 -2.96 17.25 0.30
N ARG A 87 -2.47 18.48 0.08
CA ARG A 87 -1.22 18.93 0.70
C ARG A 87 -1.42 19.10 2.20
N THR A 88 -0.62 18.39 2.99
CA THR A 88 -0.72 18.39 4.46
C THR A 88 0.46 19.09 5.13
N GLY A 89 1.49 19.44 4.37
CA GLY A 89 2.67 20.16 4.85
C GLY A 89 3.51 20.71 3.70
N PRO A 90 4.63 21.39 4.00
CA PRO A 90 5.52 21.94 2.98
C PRO A 90 6.04 20.86 2.02
N ASP A 91 6.43 19.71 2.57
CA ASP A 91 7.01 18.58 1.83
C ASP A 91 6.18 17.28 2.01
N SER A 92 4.89 17.41 2.34
CA SER A 92 4.01 16.26 2.57
C SER A 92 2.65 16.40 1.89
N VAL A 93 2.21 15.29 1.30
CA VAL A 93 0.91 15.13 0.65
C VAL A 93 0.28 13.86 1.18
N THR A 94 -1.03 13.86 1.38
CA THR A 94 -1.79 12.67 1.76
C THR A 94 -2.71 12.24 0.62
N GLY A 95 -2.53 10.99 0.17
CA GLY A 95 -3.42 10.33 -0.79
C GLY A 95 -4.60 9.64 -0.10
N PHE A 96 -5.81 9.83 -0.65
CA PHE A 96 -7.01 9.11 -0.23
C PHE A 96 -7.49 8.27 -1.40
N HIS A 97 -7.51 6.95 -1.22
CA HIS A 97 -7.75 5.99 -2.27
C HIS A 97 -8.97 5.13 -1.96
N GLN A 98 -9.89 4.99 -2.91
CA GLN A 98 -10.87 3.90 -2.86
C GLN A 98 -10.14 2.59 -3.18
N VAL A 99 -10.11 1.66 -2.24
CA VAL A 99 -9.40 0.39 -2.41
C VAL A 99 -10.38 -0.78 -2.40
N ARG A 100 -10.22 -1.68 -3.36
CA ARG A 100 -10.84 -3.01 -3.33
C ARG A 100 -9.73 -4.05 -3.42
N SER A 101 -9.55 -4.82 -2.35
CA SER A 101 -8.55 -5.89 -2.33
C SER A 101 -9.19 -7.27 -2.45
N SER A 102 -8.59 -8.14 -3.24
CA SER A 102 -8.96 -9.55 -3.31
C SER A 102 -7.74 -10.37 -2.99
N ARG A 103 -7.89 -11.44 -2.20
CA ARG A 103 -6.77 -12.33 -1.89
C ARG A 103 -7.15 -13.80 -2.11
N LEU A 104 -6.21 -14.57 -2.63
CA LEU A 104 -6.28 -16.02 -2.72
C LEU A 104 -5.15 -16.63 -1.92
N ILE A 105 -5.46 -17.60 -1.07
CA ILE A 105 -4.46 -18.34 -0.30
C ILE A 105 -4.23 -19.69 -0.99
N LYS A 106 -3.00 -19.94 -1.41
CA LYS A 106 -2.54 -21.22 -1.94
C LYS A 106 -2.38 -22.20 -0.78
N THR A 107 -3.27 -23.17 -0.68
CA THR A 107 -3.08 -24.33 0.20
C THR A 107 -2.74 -25.57 -0.64
N SER A 108 -2.11 -26.56 -0.02
CA SER A 108 -1.75 -27.83 -0.69
C SER A 108 -2.96 -28.66 -1.15
N GLN A 109 -4.19 -28.30 -0.76
CA GLN A 109 -5.40 -29.09 -1.05
C GLN A 109 -6.58 -28.32 -1.66
N ASN A 110 -6.62 -26.98 -1.68
CA ASN A 110 -7.62 -26.22 -2.44
C ASN A 110 -7.30 -24.71 -2.52
N ARG A 111 -7.76 -24.05 -3.59
CA ARG A 111 -7.70 -22.59 -3.76
C ARG A 111 -8.89 -21.95 -3.03
N GLN A 112 -8.66 -21.23 -1.93
CA GLN A 112 -9.69 -20.40 -1.29
C GLN A 112 -9.51 -18.93 -1.69
N ILE A 113 -10.56 -18.33 -2.26
CA ILE A 113 -10.64 -16.90 -2.60
C ILE A 113 -11.40 -16.20 -1.48
N ASN A 114 -10.78 -15.20 -0.85
CA ASN A 114 -11.43 -14.32 0.12
C ASN A 114 -11.32 -12.87 -0.37
N THR A 115 -12.45 -12.23 -0.63
CA THR A 115 -12.50 -10.82 -1.05
C THR A 115 -12.62 -9.93 0.20
N CYS A 116 -11.71 -8.97 0.39
CA CYS A 116 -11.79 -8.02 1.50
C CYS A 116 -12.16 -6.64 0.96
N MET A 117 -13.32 -6.13 1.37
CA MET A 117 -13.72 -4.75 1.07
C MET A 117 -13.28 -3.90 2.27
N SER A 118 -12.00 -3.56 2.38
CA SER A 118 -11.52 -2.63 3.39
C SER A 118 -11.57 -1.20 2.83
N GLN A 119 -12.53 -0.40 3.29
CA GLN A 119 -12.43 1.06 3.23
C GLN A 119 -11.45 1.47 4.33
N GLY A 120 -10.17 1.60 4.00
CA GLY A 120 -9.15 2.05 4.95
C GLY A 120 -8.02 2.68 4.15
N GLY A 121 -7.81 3.98 4.35
CA GLY A 121 -6.69 4.69 3.75
C GLY A 121 -5.40 4.21 4.40
N GLU A 122 -4.55 3.54 3.64
CA GLU A 122 -3.14 3.42 4.00
C GLU A 122 -2.49 4.76 3.67
N TYR A 123 -2.03 5.47 4.70
CA TYR A 123 -1.28 6.71 4.55
C TYR A 123 0.12 6.35 4.03
N ILE A 124 0.36 6.59 2.74
CA ILE A 124 1.70 6.65 2.15
C ILE A 124 2.04 8.12 1.91
#